data_AF-A0A969VKI6-F1
#
_entry.id   AF-A0A969VKI6-F1
#
_cell.length_a   1.000
_cell.length_b   1.000
_cell.length_c   1.000
_cell.angle_alpha   90.00
_cell.angle_beta   90.00
_cell.angle_gamma   90.00
#
_symmetry.space_group_name_H-M   'P 1'
#
loop_
_entity.id
_entity.type
_entity.pdbx_description
1 polymer ?
#
loop_
_entity_poly.entity_id
_entity_poly.type
_entity_poly.pdbx_seq_one_letter_code
_entity_poly.pdbx_strand_id
1 'polypeptide(L)'
;MLRSFLLILLATPALAEDPGFVTLPDDATIAKAATPDLLTELVVANVVGMNCAAYQIDDGQWALLTGTADKVAAAIGVSGSSDYDAKFYGPAFALLDDPATCDTEGPKIALLVDRLREMGGDTTLLRPLGE
;
A
#
# COMPACT_ATOMS: atom_id res chain seq x y z
N MET A 1 -58.75 24.96 7.02
CA MET A 1 -57.95 23.82 7.54
C MET A 1 -57.19 23.21 6.37
N LEU A 2 -55.90 23.47 6.22
CA LEU A 2 -55.09 22.73 5.24
C LEU A 2 -53.77 22.35 5.91
N ARG A 3 -53.61 21.03 6.05
CA ARG A 3 -52.56 20.32 6.80
C ARG A 3 -51.20 20.53 6.14
N SER A 4 -50.26 21.13 6.87
CA SER A 4 -48.83 21.06 6.52
C SER A 4 -48.34 19.62 6.68
N PHE A 5 -48.00 18.97 5.57
CA PHE A 5 -47.27 17.71 5.57
C PHE A 5 -45.78 18.04 5.62
N LEU A 6 -45.16 17.81 6.79
CA LEU A 6 -43.72 17.94 6.97
C LEU A 6 -43.06 16.64 6.46
N LEU A 7 -42.42 16.70 5.30
CA LEU A 7 -41.60 15.62 4.75
C LEU A 7 -40.22 15.66 5.42
N ILE A 8 -39.97 14.70 6.32
CA ILE A 8 -38.63 14.45 6.89
C ILE A 8 -37.89 13.53 5.91
N LEU A 9 -36.98 14.11 5.12
CA LEU A 9 -36.01 13.36 4.32
C LEU A 9 -34.97 12.74 5.26
N LEU A 10 -35.09 11.44 5.49
CA LEU A 10 -34.03 10.62 6.08
C LEU A 10 -32.91 10.45 5.04
N ALA A 11 -31.95 11.35 5.02
CA ALA A 11 -30.71 11.14 4.28
C ALA A 11 -29.87 10.10 5.04
N THR A 12 -29.86 8.86 4.55
CA THR A 12 -28.89 7.86 4.98
C THR A 12 -27.50 8.29 4.48
N PRO A 13 -26.49 8.44 5.35
CA PRO A 13 -25.14 8.65 4.87
C PRO A 13 -24.71 7.39 4.13
N ALA A 14 -24.57 7.48 2.81
CA ALA A 14 -23.80 6.51 2.07
C ALA A 14 -22.35 6.68 2.52
N LEU A 15 -21.81 5.69 3.24
CA LEU A 15 -20.37 5.57 3.41
C LEU A 15 -19.82 5.33 2.00
N ALA A 16 -19.29 6.39 1.38
CA ALA A 16 -18.49 6.24 0.19
C ALA A 16 -17.24 5.46 0.61
N GLU A 17 -17.12 4.21 0.16
CA GLU A 17 -15.86 3.49 0.25
C GLU A 17 -14.82 4.30 -0.52
N ASP A 18 -13.79 4.79 0.16
CA ASP A 18 -12.65 5.43 -0.49
C ASP A 18 -11.97 4.35 -1.35
N PRO A 19 -11.96 4.48 -2.69
CA PRO A 19 -11.36 3.47 -3.56
C PRO A 19 -9.83 3.40 -3.41
N GLY A 20 -9.22 4.26 -2.58
CA GLY A 20 -7.78 4.41 -2.46
C GLY A 20 -7.20 5.23 -3.61
N PHE A 21 -5.89 5.11 -3.81
CA PHE A 21 -5.17 5.78 -4.91
C PHE A 21 -5.00 4.88 -6.14
N VAL A 22 -4.92 3.57 -5.95
CA VAL A 22 -4.81 2.55 -6.99
C VAL A 22 -5.64 1.32 -6.62
N THR A 23 -5.92 0.45 -7.58
CA THR A 23 -6.47 -0.87 -7.27
C THR A 23 -5.42 -1.70 -6.53
N LEU A 24 -5.77 -2.18 -5.34
CA LEU A 24 -4.94 -3.08 -4.55
C LEU A 24 -5.42 -4.53 -4.72
N PRO A 25 -4.56 -5.53 -4.46
CA PRO A 25 -5.01 -6.90 -4.27
C PRO A 25 -6.15 -6.98 -3.23
N ASP A 26 -7.12 -7.86 -3.48
CA ASP A 26 -8.25 -8.01 -2.57
C ASP A 26 -7.84 -8.62 -1.22
N ASP A 27 -8.66 -8.41 -0.19
CA ASP A 27 -8.33 -8.81 1.18
C ASP A 27 -8.19 -10.34 1.33
N ALA A 28 -8.95 -11.14 0.56
CA ALA A 28 -8.87 -12.59 0.63
C ALA A 28 -7.58 -13.11 -0.02
N THR A 29 -7.13 -12.48 -1.10
CA THR A 29 -5.86 -12.74 -1.77
C THR A 29 -4.70 -12.35 -0.86
N ILE A 30 -4.76 -11.17 -0.23
CA ILE A 30 -3.74 -10.71 0.72
C ILE A 30 -3.68 -11.62 1.94
N ALA A 31 -4.80 -11.96 2.57
CA ALA A 31 -4.82 -12.81 3.77
C ALA A 31 -4.16 -14.18 3.55
N LYS A 32 -4.21 -14.71 2.32
CA LYS A 32 -3.51 -15.97 1.96
C LYS A 32 -2.02 -15.80 1.76
N ALA A 33 -1.58 -14.64 1.28
CA ALA A 33 -0.18 -14.34 0.96
C ALA A 33 0.57 -13.64 2.11
N ALA A 34 -0.15 -13.11 3.09
CA ALA A 34 0.39 -12.24 4.13
C ALA A 34 1.40 -12.99 5.02
N THR A 35 2.66 -12.57 4.92
CA THR A 35 3.75 -13.06 5.76
C THR A 35 4.63 -11.88 6.18
N PRO A 36 5.42 -12.01 7.26
CA PRO A 36 6.45 -11.03 7.59
C PRO A 36 7.45 -10.80 6.44
N ASP A 37 7.77 -11.85 5.67
CA ASP A 37 8.68 -11.75 4.53
C ASP A 37 8.09 -10.89 3.41
N LEU A 38 6.82 -11.09 3.05
CA LEU A 38 6.14 -10.24 2.08
C LEU A 38 6.08 -8.78 2.54
N LEU A 39 5.81 -8.55 3.84
CA LEU A 39 5.84 -7.19 4.38
C LEU A 39 7.24 -6.57 4.28
N THR A 40 8.28 -7.37 4.52
CA THR A 40 9.68 -6.94 4.38
C THR A 40 10.00 -6.58 2.93
N GLU A 41 9.62 -7.43 1.97
CA GLU A 41 9.78 -7.16 0.53
C GLU A 41 9.14 -5.82 0.12
N LEU A 42 7.89 -5.58 0.56
CA LEU A 42 7.14 -4.36 0.25
C LEU A 42 7.80 -3.11 0.85
N VAL A 43 8.22 -3.18 2.11
CA VAL A 43 8.86 -2.06 2.81
C VAL A 43 10.24 -1.77 2.23
N VAL A 44 11.04 -2.80 1.94
CA VAL A 44 12.35 -2.64 1.28
C VAL A 44 12.17 -2.03 -0.11
N ALA A 45 11.20 -2.51 -0.90
CA ALA A 45 10.92 -1.95 -2.23
C ALA A 45 10.53 -0.46 -2.16
N ASN A 46 9.71 -0.05 -1.18
CA ASN A 46 9.39 1.36 -0.95
C ASN A 46 10.65 2.17 -0.61
N VAL A 47 11.42 1.74 0.39
CA VAL A 47 12.62 2.47 0.82
C VAL A 47 13.65 2.58 -0.31
N VAL A 48 13.93 1.48 -1.01
CA VAL A 48 14.89 1.45 -2.13
C VAL A 48 14.36 2.29 -3.30
N GLY A 49 13.09 2.15 -3.68
CA GLY A 49 12.49 2.92 -4.77
C GLY A 49 12.46 4.42 -4.52
N MET A 50 12.37 4.84 -3.26
CA MET A 50 12.39 6.27 -2.87
C MET A 50 13.80 6.86 -2.77
N ASN A 51 14.85 6.02 -2.67
CA ASN A 51 16.22 6.49 -2.38
C ASN A 51 17.26 6.13 -3.45
N CYS A 52 16.99 5.15 -4.32
CA CYS A 52 17.91 4.70 -5.36
C CYS A 52 17.50 5.26 -6.73
N ALA A 53 18.25 6.24 -7.25
CA ALA A 53 17.93 6.97 -8.48
C ALA A 53 17.74 6.09 -9.74
N ALA A 54 18.45 4.96 -9.84
CA ALA A 54 18.34 4.06 -10.98
C ALA A 54 17.06 3.18 -10.95
N TYR A 55 16.39 3.10 -9.80
CA TYR A 55 15.24 2.22 -9.55
C TYR A 55 14.07 3.00 -8.96
N GLN A 56 13.94 4.28 -9.32
CA GLN A 56 12.83 5.11 -8.86
C GLN A 56 11.49 4.51 -9.26
N ILE A 57 10.57 4.52 -8.31
CA ILE A 57 9.17 4.14 -8.51
C ILE A 57 8.32 5.37 -8.81
N ASP A 58 7.32 5.20 -9.66
CA ASP A 58 6.31 6.23 -9.90
C ASP A 58 5.24 6.25 -8.78
N ASP A 59 4.39 7.27 -8.80
CA ASP A 59 3.30 7.46 -7.83
C ASP A 59 2.36 6.26 -7.73
N GLY A 60 2.10 5.60 -8.86
CA GLY A 60 1.23 4.44 -8.94
C GLY A 60 1.84 3.19 -8.33
N GLN A 61 3.11 2.94 -8.61
CA GLN A 61 3.92 1.88 -8.00
C GLN A 61 4.07 2.12 -6.50
N TRP A 62 4.35 3.35 -6.08
CA TRP A 62 4.42 3.74 -4.67
C TRP A 62 3.09 3.46 -3.96
N ALA A 63 1.96 3.88 -4.54
CA ALA A 63 0.63 3.64 -3.97
C ALA A 63 0.29 2.15 -3.88
N LEU A 64 0.68 1.37 -4.89
CA LEU A 64 0.47 -0.08 -4.90
C LEU A 64 1.30 -0.77 -3.81
N LEU A 65 2.59 -0.44 -3.70
CA LEU A 65 3.51 -1.03 -2.72
C LEU A 65 3.09 -0.69 -1.29
N THR A 66 2.86 0.59 -0.99
CA THR A 66 2.53 1.06 0.35
C THR A 66 1.13 0.64 0.78
N GLY A 67 0.12 0.78 -0.09
CA GLY A 67 -1.24 0.33 0.20
C GLY A 67 -1.33 -1.18 0.41
N THR A 68 -0.56 -1.98 -0.34
CA THR A 68 -0.48 -3.42 -0.10
C THR A 68 0.25 -3.73 1.21
N ALA A 69 1.34 -3.01 1.52
CA ALA A 69 2.07 -3.18 2.78
C ALA A 69 1.16 -2.95 4.00
N ASP A 70 0.32 -1.90 3.96
CA ASP A 70 -0.63 -1.61 5.03
C ASP A 70 -1.65 -2.74 5.24
N LYS A 71 -2.16 -3.31 4.15
CA LYS A 71 -3.07 -4.45 4.22
C LYS A 71 -2.38 -5.72 4.73
N VAL A 72 -1.15 -6.00 4.29
CA VAL A 72 -0.35 -7.13 4.80
C VAL A 72 -0.04 -6.95 6.28
N ALA A 73 0.37 -5.75 6.70
CA ALA A 73 0.65 -5.42 8.09
C ALA A 73 -0.60 -5.59 8.97
N ALA A 74 -1.78 -5.20 8.46
CA ALA A 74 -3.05 -5.43 9.15
C ALA A 74 -3.37 -6.92 9.27
N ALA A 75 -3.20 -7.70 8.20
CA ALA A 75 -3.48 -9.13 8.17
C ALA A 75 -2.60 -9.93 9.15
N ILE A 76 -1.33 -9.53 9.35
CA ILE A 76 -0.42 -10.18 10.31
C ILE A 76 -0.43 -9.53 11.71
N GLY A 77 -1.29 -8.55 11.94
CA GLY A 77 -1.50 -7.93 13.26
C GLY A 77 -0.39 -7.00 13.74
N VAL A 78 0.37 -6.38 12.82
CA VAL A 78 1.44 -5.41 13.17
C VAL A 78 1.12 -3.97 12.75
N SER A 79 0.03 -3.74 12.01
CA SER A 79 -0.38 -2.39 11.58
C SER A 79 -0.54 -1.43 12.77
N GLY A 80 -0.04 -0.19 12.61
CA GLY A 80 -0.13 0.89 13.60
C GLY A 80 0.61 0.62 14.93
N SER A 81 1.45 -0.40 14.98
CA SER A 81 2.26 -0.74 16.17
C SER A 81 3.69 -0.21 16.03
N SER A 82 4.35 0.02 17.16
CA SER A 82 5.80 0.30 17.20
C SER A 82 6.63 -0.82 16.58
N ASP A 83 6.08 -2.04 16.54
CA ASP A 83 6.73 -3.20 15.92
C ASP A 83 6.82 -3.05 14.41
N TYR A 84 5.92 -2.32 13.74
CA TYR A 84 5.98 -2.13 12.29
C TYR A 84 7.24 -1.33 11.91
N ASP A 85 7.45 -0.18 12.56
CA ASP A 85 8.63 0.64 12.31
C ASP A 85 9.91 -0.08 12.74
N ALA A 86 9.93 -0.67 13.94
CA ALA A 86 11.12 -1.28 14.50
C ALA A 86 11.56 -2.56 13.76
N LYS A 87 10.62 -3.37 13.26
CA LYS A 87 10.93 -4.67 12.64
C LYS A 87 11.03 -4.60 11.11
N PHE A 88 10.43 -3.61 10.46
CA PHE A 88 10.36 -3.56 9.00
C PHE A 88 11.03 -2.29 8.43
N TYR A 89 10.57 -1.09 8.80
CA TYR A 89 11.14 0.14 8.24
C TYR A 89 12.57 0.42 8.72
N GLY A 90 12.86 0.25 10.01
CA GLY A 90 14.20 0.45 10.58
C GLY A 90 15.26 -0.39 9.85
N PRO A 91 15.07 -1.73 9.76
CA PRO A 91 15.96 -2.58 8.98
C PRO A 91 16.03 -2.23 7.50
N ALA A 92 14.90 -1.86 6.86
CA ALA A 92 14.91 -1.47 5.45
C ALA A 92 15.74 -0.21 5.19
N PHE A 93 15.67 0.80 6.06
CA PHE A 93 16.54 1.99 5.98
C PHE A 93 18.01 1.64 6.24
N ALA A 94 18.29 0.75 7.19
CA ALA A 94 19.66 0.32 7.48
C ALA A 94 20.33 -0.38 6.27
N LEU A 95 19.56 -0.97 5.34
CA LEU A 95 20.13 -1.49 4.09
C LEU A 95 20.81 -0.40 3.27
N LEU A 96 20.34 0.85 3.32
CA LEU A 96 20.93 1.95 2.54
C LEU A 96 22.34 2.33 2.98
N ASP A 97 22.81 1.83 4.13
CA ASP A 97 24.21 2.01 4.58
C ASP A 97 25.19 1.16 3.75
N ASP A 98 24.72 0.10 3.08
CA ASP A 98 25.51 -0.69 2.14
C ASP A 98 25.40 -0.10 0.72
N PRO A 99 26.51 0.34 0.10
CA PRO A 99 26.50 0.88 -1.25
C PRO A 99 26.03 -0.12 -2.32
N ALA A 100 26.04 -1.43 -2.04
CA ALA A 100 25.56 -2.47 -2.96
C ALA A 100 24.03 -2.67 -2.90
N THR A 101 23.33 -2.05 -1.95
CA THR A 101 21.88 -2.25 -1.76
C THR A 101 21.05 -1.87 -2.97
N CYS A 102 21.33 -0.73 -3.61
CA CYS A 102 20.56 -0.31 -4.78
C CYS A 102 20.65 -1.35 -5.92
N ASP A 103 21.83 -1.90 -6.17
CA ASP A 103 22.02 -2.90 -7.25
C ASP A 103 21.46 -4.28 -6.89
N THR A 104 21.40 -4.59 -5.58
CA THR A 104 20.91 -5.88 -5.09
C THR A 104 19.38 -5.90 -4.98
N GLU A 105 18.78 -4.86 -4.42
CA GLU A 105 17.35 -4.79 -4.12
C GLU A 105 16.55 -4.07 -5.22
N GLY A 106 17.14 -3.10 -5.91
CA GLY A 106 16.47 -2.31 -6.95
C GLY A 106 15.81 -3.15 -8.05
N PRO A 107 16.50 -4.13 -8.66
CA PRO A 107 15.88 -4.98 -9.68
C PRO A 107 14.67 -5.79 -9.20
N LYS A 108 14.56 -6.06 -7.88
CA LYS A 108 13.46 -6.83 -7.31
C LYS A 108 12.15 -6.05 -7.25
N ILE A 109 12.20 -4.72 -7.28
CA ILE A 109 11.01 -3.85 -7.23
C ILE A 109 10.07 -4.15 -8.40
N ALA A 110 10.60 -4.24 -9.61
CA ALA A 110 9.79 -4.54 -10.80
C ALA A 110 9.10 -5.92 -10.70
N LEU A 111 9.84 -6.93 -10.22
CA LEU A 111 9.31 -8.28 -10.00
C LEU A 111 8.19 -8.29 -8.95
N LEU A 112 8.36 -7.51 -7.87
CA LEU A 112 7.35 -7.37 -6.84
C LEU A 112 6.10 -6.67 -7.39
N VAL A 113 6.24 -5.58 -8.14
CA VAL A 113 5.12 -4.87 -8.76
C VAL A 113 4.34 -5.80 -9.71
N ASP A 114 5.03 -6.59 -10.53
CA ASP A 114 4.38 -7.55 -11.42
C ASP A 114 3.62 -8.64 -10.64
N ARG A 115 4.21 -9.17 -9.57
CA ARG A 115 3.53 -10.10 -8.65
C ARG A 115 2.27 -9.47 -8.04
N LEU A 116 2.32 -8.20 -7.64
CA LEU A 116 1.15 -7.52 -7.08
C LEU A 116 0.05 -7.30 -8.13
N ARG A 117 0.40 -7.08 -9.39
CA ARG A 117 -0.56 -7.03 -10.50
C ARG A 117 -1.21 -8.39 -10.75
N GLU A 118 -0.44 -9.47 -10.70
CA GLU A 118 -0.98 -10.84 -10.77
C GLU A 118 -1.93 -11.17 -9.62
N MET A 119 -1.70 -10.55 -8.45
CA MET A 119 -2.61 -10.63 -7.30
C MET A 119 -3.85 -9.72 -7.42
N GLY A 120 -4.03 -9.03 -8.54
CA GLY A 120 -5.20 -8.18 -8.82
C GLY A 120 -5.01 -6.69 -8.52
N GLY A 121 -3.78 -6.25 -8.22
CA GLY A 121 -3.45 -4.83 -8.10
C GLY A 121 -3.21 -4.14 -9.46
N ASP A 122 -3.14 -2.81 -9.43
CA ASP A 122 -2.77 -1.97 -10.58
C ASP A 122 -1.92 -0.79 -10.09
N THR A 123 -1.15 -0.18 -10.98
CA THR A 123 -0.40 1.07 -10.73
C THR A 123 -1.11 2.28 -11.34
N THR A 124 -2.26 2.10 -11.99
CA THR A 124 -3.04 3.19 -12.56
C THR A 124 -3.69 3.98 -11.44
N LEU A 125 -3.31 5.24 -11.31
CA LEU A 125 -3.91 6.16 -10.35
C LEU A 125 -5.41 6.34 -10.65
N LEU A 126 -6.23 6.08 -9.63
CA LEU A 126 -7.67 6.35 -9.64
C LEU A 126 -7.95 7.83 -9.32
N ARG A 127 -7.00 8.50 -8.66
CA ARG A 127 -7.01 9.93 -8.31
C ARG A 127 -5.58 10.44 -8.04
N PRO A 128 -5.33 11.77 -8.07
CA PRO A 128 -4.02 12.33 -7.71
C PRO A 128 -3.61 12.01 -6.27
N LEU A 129 -2.30 11.87 -6.03
CA LEU A 129 -1.76 11.80 -4.66
C LEU A 129 -1.77 13.20 -4.02
N GLY A 130 -2.36 13.33 -2.83
CA GLY A 130 -2.30 14.57 -2.02
C GLY A 130 -3.52 15.50 -2.07
N GLU A 131 -4.68 15.04 -2.55
CA GLU A 131 -5.98 15.69 -2.34
C GLU A 131 -6.69 15.23 -1.05
#